data_AF-A0A7C5M4P3-F1
#
_entry.id   AF-A0A7C5M4P3-F1
#
_cell.length_a   1.000
_cell.length_b   1.000
_cell.length_c   1.000
_cell.angle_alpha   90.00
_cell.angle_beta   90.00
_cell.angle_gamma   90.00
#
_symmetry.space_group_name_H-M   'P 1'
#
loop_
_entity.id
_entity.type
_entity.pdbx_description
1 polymer ?
#
loop_
_entity_poly.entity_id
_entity_poly.type
_entity_poly.pdbx_seq_one_letter_code
_entity_poly.pdbx_strand_id
1 'polypeptide(L)'
;MKSICLYFQVHQPYRLQTYRFFDIGINHDYYDEFANSSIMQRVAQKCYLPMNRLLLDLIKEYGSAFKVSFSISGMALEQFESCAPDALKSFQELAKTGNVEFLAETYAHSLSALSDKEEFMRQVKMHAQKVEELFGQKPTTFRNTELIYSDDIGATVAGMGFDVMLTEGAKHVLGWRSPNMMYTNAINPNLKLLLKNFRLSDDIAFRFSN
;
A
#
# COMPACT_ATOMS: atom_id res chain seq x y z
N MET A 1 -14.96 -18.88 -12.94
CA MET A 1 -15.34 -17.45 -13.09
C MET A 1 -14.05 -16.64 -13.08
N LYS A 2 -13.91 -15.62 -13.93
CA LYS A 2 -12.72 -14.75 -13.92
C LYS A 2 -13.00 -13.53 -13.04
N SER A 3 -12.05 -13.13 -12.21
CA SER A 3 -12.16 -11.96 -11.34
C SER A 3 -11.05 -10.96 -11.69
N ILE A 4 -11.37 -9.68 -11.58
CA ILE A 4 -10.39 -8.59 -11.72
C ILE A 4 -10.12 -8.05 -10.31
N CYS A 5 -8.86 -8.06 -9.89
CA CYS A 5 -8.42 -7.55 -8.60
C CYS A 5 -7.73 -6.21 -8.81
N LEU A 6 -8.41 -5.12 -8.49
CA LEU A 6 -7.83 -3.78 -8.51
C LEU A 6 -7.23 -3.49 -7.14
N TYR A 7 -5.93 -3.20 -7.11
CA TYR A 7 -5.28 -2.66 -5.92
C TYR A 7 -4.57 -1.35 -6.27
N PHE A 8 -4.63 -0.39 -5.35
CA PHE A 8 -3.98 0.92 -5.51
C PHE A 8 -2.93 1.10 -4.41
N GLN A 9 -1.73 1.54 -4.80
CA GLN A 9 -0.66 1.88 -3.87
C GLN A 9 -0.67 3.39 -3.59
N VAL A 10 -0.65 3.75 -2.31
CA VAL A 10 -0.58 5.11 -1.84
C VAL A 10 0.61 5.24 -0.91
N HIS A 11 1.63 5.97 -1.38
CA HIS A 11 2.79 6.28 -0.59
C HIS A 11 3.16 7.74 -0.79
N GLN A 12 3.46 8.41 0.32
CA GLN A 12 3.96 9.77 0.32
C GLN A 12 5.07 9.86 1.38
N PRO A 13 6.33 10.07 1.00
CA PRO A 13 7.41 10.20 1.97
C PRO A 13 7.41 11.59 2.61
N TYR A 14 7.98 11.72 3.80
CA TYR A 14 8.29 13.02 4.40
C TYR A 14 9.44 13.71 3.65
N ARG A 15 9.28 14.99 3.36
CA ARG A 15 10.32 15.89 2.88
C ARG A 15 11.14 16.37 4.08
N LEU A 16 12.45 16.34 3.89
CA LEU A 16 13.41 16.84 4.86
C LEU A 16 13.76 18.29 4.52
N GLN A 17 14.04 19.08 5.56
CA GLN A 17 14.62 20.40 5.35
C GLN A 17 16.02 20.31 4.74
N THR A 18 16.43 21.35 4.02
CA THR A 18 17.83 21.47 3.61
C THR A 18 18.68 21.79 4.82
N TYR A 19 19.43 20.81 5.31
CA TYR A 19 20.27 20.94 6.49
C TYR A 19 21.71 21.26 6.07
N ARG A 20 22.22 22.44 6.43
CA ARG A 20 23.59 22.85 6.11
C ARG A 20 24.49 22.65 7.33
N PHE A 21 25.81 22.64 7.09
CA PHE A 21 26.80 22.51 8.15
C PHE A 21 26.61 23.51 9.31
N PHE A 22 26.20 24.74 8.99
CA PHE A 22 25.96 25.78 9.99
C PHE A 22 24.70 25.58 10.83
N ASP A 23 23.80 24.67 10.43
CA ASP A 23 22.55 24.42 11.14
C ASP A 23 22.75 23.38 12.28
N ILE A 24 23.91 22.70 12.32
CA ILE A 24 24.28 21.70 13.34
C ILE A 24 24.31 22.35 14.73
N GLY A 25 23.48 21.82 15.64
CA GLY A 25 23.37 22.30 17.02
C GLY A 25 22.51 23.56 17.19
N ILE A 26 21.88 24.04 16.12
CA ILE A 26 21.00 25.22 16.14
C ILE A 26 19.56 24.82 15.84
N ASN A 27 19.32 24.14 14.71
CA ASN A 27 17.99 23.68 14.31
C ASN A 27 17.94 22.16 14.39
N HIS A 28 17.01 21.56 15.12
CA HIS A 28 16.86 20.10 15.21
C HIS A 28 15.62 19.56 14.51
N ASP A 29 14.86 20.43 13.82
CA ASP A 29 13.74 20.01 13.01
C ASP A 29 14.24 19.53 11.64
N TYR A 30 14.14 18.22 11.42
CA TYR A 30 14.57 17.59 10.18
C TYR A 30 13.49 17.63 9.10
N TYR A 31 12.22 17.88 9.43
CA TYR A 31 11.10 17.77 8.51
C TYR A 31 10.68 19.13 7.98
N ASP A 32 10.45 19.22 6.67
CA ASP A 32 9.86 20.41 6.08
C ASP A 32 8.33 20.33 6.23
N GLU A 33 7.84 20.71 7.40
CA GLU A 33 6.41 20.67 7.75
C GLU A 33 5.53 21.43 6.76
N PHE A 34 6.02 22.59 6.27
CA PHE A 34 5.30 23.38 5.28
C PHE A 34 5.19 22.63 3.95
N ALA A 35 6.30 22.09 3.43
CA ALA A 35 6.28 21.32 2.20
C ALA A 35 5.46 20.03 2.34
N ASN A 36 5.60 19.31 3.46
CA ASN A 36 4.83 18.10 3.72
C ASN A 36 3.33 18.36 3.72
N SER A 37 2.88 19.38 4.47
CA SER A 37 1.47 19.75 4.54
C SER A 37 0.95 20.24 3.19
N SER A 38 1.67 21.16 2.54
CA SER A 38 1.27 21.72 1.24
C SER A 38 1.18 20.66 0.14
N ILE A 39 2.16 19.77 0.06
CA ILE A 39 2.18 18.69 -0.94
C ILE A 39 1.06 17.70 -0.65
N MET A 40 0.89 17.26 0.60
CA MET A 40 -0.13 16.29 0.96
C MET A 40 -1.54 16.82 0.65
N GLN A 41 -1.85 18.04 1.04
CA GLN A 41 -3.14 18.68 0.72
C GLN A 41 -3.37 18.78 -0.79
N ARG A 42 -2.35 19.18 -1.55
CA ARG A 42 -2.45 19.27 -3.01
C ARG A 42 -2.71 17.91 -3.66
N VAL A 43 -2.03 16.86 -3.20
CA VAL A 43 -2.23 15.50 -3.71
C VAL A 43 -3.62 14.97 -3.30
N ALA A 44 -4.05 15.19 -2.07
CA ALA A 44 -5.38 14.82 -1.60
C ALA A 44 -6.48 15.42 -2.47
N GLN A 45 -6.40 16.73 -2.76
CA GLN A 45 -7.41 17.43 -3.57
C GLN A 45 -7.41 17.00 -5.04
N LYS A 46 -6.23 16.69 -5.61
CA LYS A 46 -6.11 16.34 -7.03
C LYS A 46 -6.29 14.84 -7.32
N CYS A 47 -6.02 13.98 -6.35
CA CYS A 47 -5.94 12.54 -6.56
C CYS A 47 -6.87 11.77 -5.62
N TYR A 48 -6.64 11.83 -4.30
CA TYR A 48 -7.33 10.93 -3.36
C TYR A 48 -8.82 11.22 -3.26
N LEU A 49 -9.21 12.48 -3.07
CA LEU A 49 -10.63 12.84 -2.91
C LEU A 49 -11.45 12.58 -4.19
N PRO A 50 -11.01 13.00 -5.40
CA PRO A 50 -11.72 12.66 -6.64
C PRO A 50 -11.81 11.14 -6.88
N MET A 51 -10.72 10.41 -6.66
CA MET A 51 -10.70 8.96 -6.87
C MET A 51 -11.60 8.23 -5.88
N ASN A 52 -11.53 8.59 -4.60
CA ASN A 52 -12.36 7.95 -3.57
C ASN A 52 -13.84 8.23 -3.79
N ARG A 53 -14.20 9.42 -4.28
CA ARG A 53 -15.58 9.73 -4.70
C ARG A 53 -16.05 8.83 -5.84
N LEU A 54 -15.24 8.72 -6.90
CA LEU A 54 -15.54 7.84 -8.03
C LEU A 54 -15.73 6.39 -7.58
N LEU A 55 -14.80 5.87 -6.77
CA LEU A 55 -14.89 4.51 -6.23
C LEU A 55 -16.15 4.33 -5.37
N LEU A 56 -16.50 5.30 -4.54
CA LEU A 56 -17.71 5.25 -3.73
C LEU A 56 -18.97 5.22 -4.60
N ASP A 57 -19.02 6.01 -5.66
CA ASP A 57 -20.15 6.03 -6.60
C ASP A 57 -20.27 4.70 -7.36
N LEU A 58 -19.15 4.12 -7.81
CA LEU A 58 -19.13 2.79 -8.43
C LEU A 58 -19.57 1.69 -7.44
N ILE A 59 -19.15 1.76 -6.19
CA ILE A 59 -19.59 0.81 -5.15
C ILE A 59 -21.10 0.94 -4.89
N LYS A 60 -21.66 2.16 -4.90
CA LYS A 60 -23.11 2.36 -4.76
C LYS A 60 -23.89 1.82 -5.95
N GLU A 61 -23.35 1.95 -7.16
CA GLU A 61 -23.98 1.47 -8.40
C GLU A 61 -23.95 -0.07 -8.50
N TYR A 62 -22.78 -0.68 -8.27
CA TYR A 62 -22.56 -2.11 -8.50
C TYR A 62 -22.62 -2.97 -7.24
N GLY A 63 -22.67 -2.37 -6.05
CA GLY A 63 -22.70 -3.06 -4.77
C GLY A 63 -21.54 -4.05 -4.62
N SER A 64 -21.85 -5.23 -4.10
CA SER A 64 -20.85 -6.29 -3.84
C SER A 64 -20.13 -6.86 -5.07
N ALA A 65 -20.58 -6.50 -6.28
CA ALA A 65 -19.92 -6.91 -7.52
C ALA A 65 -18.65 -6.07 -7.82
N PHE A 66 -18.54 -4.88 -7.24
CA PHE A 66 -17.37 -4.01 -7.41
C PHE A 66 -16.59 -3.90 -6.11
N LYS A 67 -15.33 -4.38 -6.13
CA LYS A 67 -14.43 -4.39 -4.97
C LYS A 67 -13.05 -3.90 -5.38
N VAL A 68 -12.40 -3.19 -4.46
CA VAL A 68 -11.05 -2.68 -4.65
C VAL A 68 -10.24 -2.85 -3.37
N SER A 69 -8.92 -2.82 -3.49
CA SER A 69 -8.04 -2.86 -2.33
C SER A 69 -7.03 -1.71 -2.35
N PHE A 70 -6.54 -1.32 -1.17
CA PHE A 70 -5.54 -0.26 -1.01
C PHE A 70 -4.35 -0.73 -0.19
N SER A 71 -3.15 -0.41 -0.64
CA SER A 71 -1.93 -0.44 0.16
C SER A 71 -1.53 1.00 0.45
N ILE A 72 -1.67 1.44 1.71
CA ILE A 72 -1.35 2.81 2.12
C ILE A 72 -0.23 2.74 3.16
N SER A 73 0.96 3.26 2.84
CA SER A 73 2.10 3.23 3.77
C SER A 73 1.79 3.95 5.10
N GLY A 74 2.42 3.52 6.19
CA GLY A 74 2.24 4.14 7.51
C GLY A 74 2.55 5.64 7.51
N MET A 75 3.62 6.05 6.84
CA MET A 75 3.99 7.46 6.64
C MET A 75 2.93 8.28 5.91
N ALA A 76 2.21 7.68 4.97
CA ALA A 76 1.10 8.36 4.30
C ALA A 76 -0.12 8.49 5.22
N LEU A 77 -0.41 7.46 6.02
CA LEU A 77 -1.48 7.49 7.02
C LEU A 77 -1.24 8.59 8.07
N GLU A 78 -0.02 8.71 8.59
CA GLU A 78 0.34 9.79 9.54
C GLU A 78 0.16 11.18 8.91
N GLN A 79 0.59 11.37 7.66
CA GLN A 79 0.39 12.63 6.95
C GLN A 79 -1.09 12.89 6.63
N PHE A 80 -1.94 11.87 6.48
CA PHE A 80 -3.38 12.09 6.37
C PHE A 80 -3.96 12.60 7.68
N GLU A 81 -3.55 12.05 8.82
CA GLU A 81 -4.01 12.51 10.13
C GLU A 81 -3.64 13.97 10.41
N SER A 82 -2.41 14.36 10.08
CA SER A 82 -1.90 15.71 10.38
C SER A 82 -2.20 16.75 9.30
N CYS A 83 -2.13 16.39 8.01
CA CYS A 83 -2.16 17.36 6.91
C CYS A 83 -3.42 17.30 6.05
N ALA A 84 -4.06 16.12 5.93
CA ALA A 84 -5.21 15.90 5.04
C ALA A 84 -6.30 15.01 5.68
N PRO A 85 -6.93 15.46 6.79
CA PRO A 85 -7.91 14.65 7.51
C PRO A 85 -9.20 14.40 6.71
N ASP A 86 -9.48 15.21 5.70
CA ASP A 86 -10.54 14.98 4.71
C ASP A 86 -10.24 13.76 3.82
N ALA A 87 -8.99 13.58 3.37
CA ALA A 87 -8.57 12.39 2.64
C ALA A 87 -8.72 11.14 3.51
N LEU A 88 -8.25 11.17 4.77
CA LEU A 88 -8.44 10.06 5.70
C LEU A 88 -9.91 9.68 5.85
N LYS A 89 -10.79 10.67 6.10
CA LYS A 89 -12.23 10.45 6.21
C LYS A 89 -12.80 9.79 4.96
N SER A 90 -12.37 10.20 3.76
CA SER A 90 -12.84 9.59 2.52
C SER A 90 -12.45 8.11 2.37
N PHE A 91 -11.25 7.72 2.85
CA PHE A 91 -10.86 6.30 2.91
C PHE A 91 -11.68 5.53 3.96
N GLN A 92 -11.97 6.15 5.10
CA GLN A 92 -12.82 5.54 6.12
C GLN A 92 -14.27 5.36 5.64
N GLU A 93 -14.79 6.28 4.82
CA GLU A 93 -16.09 6.12 4.15
C GLU A 93 -16.08 4.93 3.20
N LEU A 94 -15.02 4.77 2.40
CA LEU A 94 -14.83 3.58 1.57
C LEU A 94 -14.77 2.29 2.41
N ALA A 95 -14.04 2.29 3.52
CA ALA A 95 -13.93 1.15 4.43
C ALA A 95 -15.31 0.69 4.94
N LYS A 96 -16.18 1.63 5.31
CA LYS A 96 -17.54 1.37 5.83
C LYS A 96 -18.47 0.70 4.81
N THR A 97 -18.14 0.75 3.52
CA THR A 97 -18.95 0.08 2.48
C THR A 97 -18.86 -1.45 2.55
N GLY A 98 -17.81 -2.00 3.16
CA GLY A 98 -17.53 -3.44 3.14
C GLY A 98 -17.01 -3.97 1.80
N ASN A 99 -16.81 -3.10 0.81
CA ASN A 99 -16.31 -3.47 -0.53
C ASN A 99 -14.86 -3.02 -0.77
N VAL A 100 -14.19 -2.49 0.25
CA VAL A 100 -12.80 -2.05 0.20
C VAL A 100 -11.97 -2.75 1.27
N GLU A 101 -10.87 -3.36 0.84
CA GLU A 101 -9.86 -4.00 1.70
C GLU A 101 -8.64 -3.08 1.84
N PHE A 102 -8.12 -2.94 3.07
CA PHE A 102 -6.84 -2.28 3.31
C PHE A 102 -5.77 -3.34 3.62
N LEU A 103 -4.70 -3.34 2.82
CA LEU A 103 -3.59 -4.28 2.90
C LEU A 103 -2.59 -3.86 3.97
N ALA A 104 -1.83 -4.83 4.47
CA ALA A 104 -0.61 -4.56 5.24
C ALA A 104 0.60 -4.34 4.31
N GLU A 105 1.48 -3.44 4.72
CA GLU A 105 2.81 -3.21 4.13
C GLU A 105 3.82 -2.83 5.23
N THR A 106 5.06 -2.50 4.87
CA THR A 106 6.01 -1.94 5.85
C THR A 106 5.61 -0.51 6.23
N TYR A 107 5.64 -0.16 7.52
CA TYR A 107 5.25 1.16 8.02
C TYR A 107 5.92 2.33 7.29
N ALA A 108 7.24 2.26 7.12
CA ALA A 108 8.05 3.33 6.53
C ALA A 108 8.22 3.19 5.01
N HIS A 109 7.50 2.28 4.35
CA HIS A 109 7.75 1.92 2.95
C HIS A 109 9.21 1.52 2.70
N SER A 110 9.77 0.76 3.63
CA SER A 110 11.20 0.47 3.72
C SER A 110 11.57 -0.82 2.99
N LEU A 111 12.87 -0.98 2.71
CA LEU A 111 13.44 -2.22 2.17
C LEU A 111 13.92 -3.16 3.29
N SER A 112 13.37 -3.05 4.49
CA SER A 112 13.77 -3.84 5.67
C SER A 112 13.74 -5.35 5.41
N ALA A 113 12.81 -5.83 4.59
CA ALA A 113 12.69 -7.23 4.18
C ALA A 113 13.98 -7.83 3.56
N LEU A 114 14.87 -6.99 3.02
CA LEU A 114 16.11 -7.42 2.38
C LEU A 114 17.30 -7.57 3.33
N SER A 115 17.27 -6.90 4.47
CA SER A 115 18.46 -6.72 5.32
C SER A 115 18.24 -7.10 6.77
N ASP A 116 17.04 -6.85 7.31
CA ASP A 116 16.75 -7.02 8.73
C ASP A 116 15.33 -7.55 8.93
N LYS A 117 15.27 -8.85 9.25
CA LYS A 117 14.00 -9.56 9.46
C LYS A 117 13.25 -9.06 10.70
N GLU A 118 13.93 -8.68 11.77
CA GLU A 118 13.28 -8.22 12.99
C GLU A 118 12.67 -6.84 12.77
N GLU A 119 13.41 -5.93 12.13
CA GLU A 119 12.90 -4.61 11.75
C GLU A 119 11.74 -4.72 10.76
N PHE A 120 11.84 -5.63 9.79
CA PHE A 120 10.74 -5.91 8.86
C PHE A 120 9.46 -6.32 9.60
N MET A 121 9.54 -7.34 10.46
CA MET A 121 8.39 -7.82 11.23
C MET A 121 7.83 -6.72 12.15
N ARG A 122 8.70 -5.91 12.76
CA ARG A 122 8.30 -4.77 13.59
C ARG A 122 7.50 -3.75 12.80
N GLN A 123 7.99 -3.33 11.63
CA GLN A 123 7.30 -2.38 10.77
C GLN A 123 5.97 -2.92 10.26
N VAL A 124 5.91 -4.19 9.86
CA VAL A 124 4.66 -4.80 9.38
C VAL A 124 3.62 -4.88 10.50
N LYS A 125 4.04 -5.22 11.74
CA LYS A 125 3.13 -5.23 12.89
C LYS A 125 2.60 -3.84 13.23
N MET A 126 3.47 -2.84 13.25
CA MET A 126 3.06 -1.44 13.48
C MET A 126 2.06 -0.97 12.41
N HIS A 127 2.28 -1.36 11.16
CA HIS A 127 1.42 -0.96 10.05
C HIS A 127 0.06 -1.63 10.13
N ALA A 128 0.04 -2.94 10.35
CA ALA A 128 -1.21 -3.69 10.53
C ALA A 128 -2.06 -3.14 11.68
N GLN A 129 -1.42 -2.78 12.81
CA GLN A 129 -2.10 -2.13 13.92
C GLN A 129 -2.70 -0.77 13.50
N LYS A 130 -1.94 0.07 12.80
CA LYS A 130 -2.42 1.39 12.34
C LYS A 130 -3.59 1.28 11.36
N VAL A 131 -3.58 0.27 10.48
CA VAL A 131 -4.69 -0.04 9.57
C VAL A 131 -5.94 -0.44 10.36
N GLU A 132 -5.80 -1.31 11.35
CA GLU A 132 -6.92 -1.74 12.21
C GLU A 132 -7.49 -0.56 13.01
N GLU A 133 -6.63 0.29 13.57
CA GLU A 133 -7.03 1.51 14.30
C GLU A 133 -7.81 2.50 13.42
N LEU A 134 -7.36 2.74 12.19
CA LEU A 134 -7.95 3.76 11.32
C LEU A 134 -9.18 3.28 10.56
N PHE A 135 -9.21 2.00 10.16
CA PHE A 135 -10.24 1.47 9.25
C PHE A 135 -11.13 0.40 9.90
N GLY A 136 -10.79 -0.09 11.10
CA GLY A 136 -11.52 -1.16 11.77
C GLY A 136 -11.39 -2.52 11.07
N GLN A 137 -10.37 -2.68 10.22
CA GLN A 137 -10.12 -3.90 9.44
C GLN A 137 -8.76 -4.48 9.82
N LYS A 138 -8.73 -5.76 10.18
CA LYS A 138 -7.49 -6.49 10.35
C LYS A 138 -7.00 -6.96 8.96
N PRO A 139 -5.83 -6.50 8.47
CA PRO A 139 -5.36 -6.89 7.15
C PRO A 139 -4.99 -8.37 7.09
N THR A 140 -5.44 -9.06 6.04
CA THR A 140 -5.13 -10.48 5.75
C THR A 140 -4.23 -10.65 4.53
N THR A 141 -4.15 -9.61 3.69
CA THR A 141 -3.30 -9.54 2.51
C THR A 141 -2.11 -8.61 2.75
N PHE A 142 -0.92 -9.06 2.34
CA PHE A 142 0.34 -8.33 2.48
C PHE A 142 0.88 -7.88 1.12
N ARG A 143 1.38 -6.63 1.05
CA ARG A 143 2.15 -6.11 -0.08
C ARG A 143 3.47 -5.56 0.42
N ASN A 144 4.58 -6.17 0.01
CA ASN A 144 5.90 -5.65 0.35
C ASN A 144 6.25 -4.41 -0.48
N THR A 145 7.18 -3.60 0.03
CA THR A 145 7.78 -2.47 -0.69
C THR A 145 8.27 -2.92 -2.06
N GLU A 146 7.89 -2.17 -3.09
CA GLU A 146 8.16 -2.45 -4.51
C GLU A 146 7.82 -3.86 -5.00
N LEU A 147 6.83 -4.53 -4.37
CA LEU A 147 6.45 -5.91 -4.67
C LEU A 147 7.62 -6.90 -4.56
N ILE A 148 8.64 -6.56 -3.78
CA ILE A 148 9.84 -7.38 -3.60
C ILE A 148 9.46 -8.69 -2.91
N TYR A 149 9.91 -9.79 -3.51
CA TYR A 149 9.58 -11.13 -3.06
C TYR A 149 10.77 -12.07 -3.16
N SER A 150 10.89 -12.93 -2.16
CA SER A 150 11.63 -14.18 -2.19
C SER A 150 10.82 -15.24 -1.44
N ASP A 151 11.14 -16.52 -1.63
CA ASP A 151 10.45 -17.58 -0.90
C ASP A 151 10.59 -17.40 0.63
N ASP A 152 11.73 -16.88 1.11
CA ASP A 152 11.98 -16.60 2.53
C ASP A 152 11.17 -15.41 3.08
N ILE A 153 11.01 -14.34 2.27
CA ILE A 153 10.13 -13.21 2.62
C ILE A 153 8.69 -13.74 2.71
N GLY A 154 8.24 -14.53 1.73
CA GLY A 154 6.92 -15.16 1.76
C GLY A 154 6.72 -16.05 2.98
N ALA A 155 7.69 -16.90 3.32
CA ALA A 155 7.61 -17.75 4.51
C ALA A 155 7.52 -16.93 5.81
N THR A 156 8.24 -15.81 5.89
CA THR A 156 8.16 -14.87 7.02
C THR A 156 6.78 -14.25 7.13
N VAL A 157 6.26 -13.70 6.02
CA VAL A 157 4.91 -13.11 5.94
C VAL A 157 3.83 -14.14 6.34
N ALA A 158 3.95 -15.38 5.86
CA ALA A 158 3.06 -16.46 6.27
C ALA A 158 3.12 -16.74 7.78
N GLY A 159 4.33 -16.74 8.37
CA GLY A 159 4.55 -16.89 9.80
C GLY A 159 3.97 -15.75 10.65
N MET A 160 3.72 -14.58 10.05
CA MET A 160 3.03 -13.46 10.68
C MET A 160 1.49 -13.58 10.63
N GLY A 161 0.95 -14.60 9.93
CA GLY A 161 -0.47 -14.89 9.86
C GLY A 161 -1.22 -14.27 8.68
N PHE A 162 -0.52 -13.84 7.63
CA PHE A 162 -1.15 -13.37 6.38
C PHE A 162 -1.51 -14.56 5.46
N ASP A 163 -2.65 -14.44 4.77
CA ASP A 163 -3.17 -15.48 3.89
C ASP A 163 -2.71 -15.30 2.43
N VAL A 164 -2.52 -14.04 2.01
CA VAL A 164 -2.19 -13.67 0.63
C VAL A 164 -1.05 -12.67 0.62
N MET A 165 -0.13 -12.81 -0.35
CA MET A 165 0.89 -11.82 -0.64
C MET A 165 0.85 -11.40 -2.12
N LEU A 166 0.94 -10.09 -2.35
CA LEU A 166 1.07 -9.52 -3.69
C LEU A 166 2.55 -9.48 -4.10
N THR A 167 2.86 -9.85 -5.34
CA THR A 167 4.21 -9.78 -5.91
C THR A 167 4.19 -9.43 -7.39
N GLU A 168 5.36 -9.17 -7.98
CA GLU A 168 5.50 -8.79 -9.38
C GLU A 168 5.33 -9.99 -10.33
N GLY A 169 4.56 -9.79 -11.40
CA GLY A 169 4.33 -10.77 -12.46
C GLY A 169 5.31 -10.65 -13.63
N ALA A 170 6.58 -10.34 -13.34
CA ALA A 170 7.58 -10.10 -14.37
C ALA A 170 7.84 -11.36 -15.21
N LYS A 171 7.96 -11.18 -16.53
CA LYS A 171 8.13 -12.29 -17.48
C LYS A 171 9.35 -13.18 -17.17
N HIS A 172 10.46 -12.57 -16.72
CA HIS A 172 11.68 -13.31 -16.40
C HIS A 172 11.54 -14.16 -15.13
N VAL A 173 10.65 -13.78 -14.21
CA VAL A 173 10.34 -14.56 -13.00
C VAL A 173 9.39 -15.71 -13.32
N LEU A 174 8.37 -15.45 -14.14
CA LEU A 174 7.32 -16.43 -14.44
C LEU A 174 7.70 -17.45 -15.52
N GLY A 175 8.60 -17.10 -16.45
CA GLY A 175 8.92 -17.95 -17.59
C GLY A 175 7.68 -18.23 -18.44
N TRP A 176 7.22 -19.49 -18.46
CA TRP A 176 6.01 -19.92 -19.19
C TRP A 176 4.71 -19.79 -18.38
N ARG A 177 4.80 -19.42 -17.10
CA ARG A 177 3.66 -19.25 -16.20
C ARG A 177 2.92 -17.93 -16.48
N SER A 178 1.68 -17.83 -15.99
CA SER A 178 0.80 -16.68 -16.23
C SER A 178 0.60 -15.87 -14.95
N PRO A 179 0.69 -14.52 -14.97
CA PRO A 179 0.39 -13.70 -13.81
C PRO A 179 -1.11 -13.73 -13.42
N ASN A 180 -1.97 -14.28 -14.28
CA ASN A 180 -3.42 -14.39 -14.05
C ASN A 180 -3.83 -15.67 -13.29
N MET A 181 -2.86 -16.39 -12.72
CA MET A 181 -3.09 -17.58 -11.91
C MET A 181 -2.64 -17.30 -10.47
N MET A 182 -3.28 -17.98 -9.52
CA MET A 182 -2.86 -17.96 -8.13
C MET A 182 -1.76 -19.00 -7.92
N TYR A 183 -0.68 -18.58 -7.25
CA TYR A 183 0.41 -19.45 -6.84
C TYR A 183 0.44 -19.59 -5.32
N THR A 184 1.40 -20.37 -4.83
CA THR A 184 1.67 -20.52 -3.40
C THR A 184 3.15 -20.33 -3.16
N ASN A 185 3.52 -19.85 -1.97
CA ASN A 185 4.91 -19.79 -1.55
C ASN A 185 5.50 -21.21 -1.50
N ALA A 186 6.75 -21.37 -1.94
CA ALA A 186 7.36 -22.69 -2.06
C ALA A 186 7.69 -23.34 -0.71
N ILE A 187 7.96 -22.53 0.32
CA ILE A 187 8.34 -22.98 1.66
C ILE A 187 7.10 -23.20 2.54
N ASN A 188 6.11 -22.32 2.46
CA ASN A 188 4.85 -22.38 3.22
C ASN A 188 3.64 -22.24 2.27
N PRO A 189 3.08 -23.36 1.77
CA PRO A 189 1.99 -23.36 0.79
C PRO A 189 0.64 -22.78 1.27
N ASN A 190 0.52 -22.49 2.57
CA ASN A 190 -0.66 -21.81 3.10
C ASN A 190 -0.75 -20.37 2.59
N LEU A 191 0.39 -19.69 2.37
CA LEU A 191 0.41 -18.35 1.79
C LEU A 191 0.16 -18.42 0.28
N LYS A 192 -0.89 -17.72 -0.16
CA LYS A 192 -1.21 -17.57 -1.58
C LYS A 192 -0.49 -16.37 -2.18
N LEU A 193 -0.13 -16.48 -3.46
CA LEU A 193 0.54 -15.42 -4.20
C LEU A 193 -0.35 -14.98 -5.35
N LEU A 194 -0.61 -13.67 -5.41
CA LEU A 194 -1.23 -13.01 -6.56
C LEU A 194 -0.20 -12.09 -7.21
N LEU A 195 -0.10 -12.20 -8.54
CA LEU A 195 0.94 -11.50 -9.28
C LEU A 195 0.34 -10.33 -10.04
N LYS A 196 0.99 -9.18 -9.95
CA LYS A 196 0.64 -8.00 -10.74
C LYS A 196 0.72 -8.37 -12.23
N ASN A 197 -0.34 -8.11 -12.97
CA ASN A 197 -0.27 -8.16 -14.43
C ASN A 197 0.35 -6.86 -14.94
N PHE A 198 1.68 -6.78 -14.97
CA PHE A 198 2.39 -5.54 -15.29
C PHE A 198 1.95 -4.90 -16.61
N ARG A 199 1.64 -5.70 -17.64
CA ARG A 199 1.18 -5.16 -18.94
C ARG A 199 -0.12 -4.38 -18.80
N LEU A 200 -1.13 -4.99 -18.19
CA LEU A 200 -2.44 -4.35 -18.01
C LEU A 200 -2.37 -3.20 -17.01
N SER A 201 -1.61 -3.37 -15.92
CA SER A 201 -1.42 -2.31 -14.92
C SER A 201 -0.70 -1.10 -15.51
N ASP A 202 0.36 -1.30 -16.29
CA ASP A 202 1.14 -0.21 -16.88
C ASP A 202 0.36 0.49 -18.01
N ASP A 203 -0.47 -0.24 -18.75
CA ASP A 203 -1.40 0.35 -19.72
C ASP A 203 -2.34 1.35 -19.03
N ILE A 204 -2.93 0.98 -17.89
CA ILE A 204 -3.78 1.88 -17.10
C ILE A 204 -2.96 3.05 -16.52
N ALA A 205 -1.79 2.77 -15.95
CA ALA A 205 -1.00 3.76 -15.22
C ALA A 205 -0.36 4.82 -16.13
N PHE A 206 0.07 4.44 -17.34
CA PHE A 206 0.88 5.31 -18.21
C PHE A 206 0.25 5.62 -19.56
N ARG A 207 -0.57 4.72 -20.13
CA ARG A 207 -1.09 4.90 -21.50
C ARG A 207 -2.45 5.56 -21.53
N PHE A 208 -3.26 5.37 -20.49
CA PHE A 208 -4.61 5.92 -20.40
C PHE A 208 -4.77 7.01 -19.33
N SER A 209 -3.66 7.61 -18.88
CA SER A 209 -3.64 8.60 -17.80
C SER A 209 -3.97 10.04 -18.24
N ASN A 210 -4.65 10.22 -19.38
CA ASN A 210 -4.95 11.54 -19.97
C ASN A 210 -6.45 11.72 -20.25
#